data_AF-A0A241XET1-F1
#
_entry.id   AF-A0A241XET1-F1
#
_cell.length_a   1.000
_cell.length_b   1.000
_cell.length_c   1.000
_cell.angle_alpha   90.00
_cell.angle_beta   90.00
_cell.angle_gamma   90.00
#
_symmetry.space_group_name_H-M   'P 1'
#
loop_
_entity.id
_entity.type
_entity.pdbx_description
1 polymer ?
#
loop_
_entity_poly.entity_id
_entity_poly.type
_entity_poly.pdbx_seq_one_letter_code
_entity_poly.pdbx_strand_id
1 'polypeptide(L)'
;MTRSALSTIAYEALVRARSKFSNREERCIREIWTAEQELVLLRLYPDMPNEVLAARLNKTVQQIYAKAHRLGLKKSPELAKQILQACGRKLQIEGNATQFKKGHTPWNCGMKGLLARGRSSETQFKKGQKPHTWLPVGSTRVSADGYLQRKISDTGYPPRDWKGMHILLWE
;
A
#
# COMPACT_ATOMS: atom_id res chain seq x y z
N MET A 1 -8.61 44.86 -42.56
CA MET A 1 -8.69 43.40 -42.81
C MET A 1 -10.04 42.91 -42.28
N THR A 2 -11.00 42.70 -43.17
CA THR A 2 -12.36 42.26 -42.83
C THR A 2 -12.32 40.80 -42.40
N ARG A 3 -12.75 40.49 -41.17
CA ARG A 3 -12.92 39.10 -40.71
C ARG A 3 -14.01 38.47 -41.56
N SER A 4 -13.66 37.52 -42.43
CA SER A 4 -14.63 36.71 -43.17
C SER A 4 -15.58 36.04 -42.18
N ALA A 5 -16.88 36.26 -42.36
CA ALA A 5 -17.90 35.51 -41.64
C ALA A 5 -17.73 34.02 -41.98
N LEU A 6 -17.78 33.15 -40.98
CA LEU A 6 -17.76 31.70 -41.17
C LEU A 6 -18.99 31.28 -41.98
N SER A 7 -18.84 30.30 -42.88
CA SER A 7 -19.99 29.72 -43.58
C SER A 7 -20.93 29.03 -42.57
N THR A 8 -22.22 28.92 -42.91
CA THR A 8 -23.24 28.29 -42.04
C THR A 8 -22.82 26.90 -41.56
N ILE A 9 -22.26 26.10 -42.46
CA ILE A 9 -21.76 24.75 -42.16
C ILE A 9 -20.59 24.80 -41.16
N ALA A 10 -19.67 25.77 -41.33
CA ALA A 10 -18.55 25.95 -40.41
C ALA A 10 -19.02 26.41 -39.03
N TYR A 11 -20.05 27.26 -38.98
CA TYR A 11 -20.68 27.69 -37.72
C TYR A 11 -21.36 26.52 -36.99
N GLU A 12 -22.16 25.71 -37.71
CA GLU A 12 -22.82 24.52 -37.15
C GLU A 12 -21.82 23.48 -36.62
N ALA A 13 -20.74 23.23 -37.36
CA ALA A 13 -19.67 22.34 -36.93
C ALA A 13 -18.99 22.86 -35.64
N LEU A 14 -18.77 24.17 -35.54
CA LEU A 14 -18.18 24.81 -34.37
C LEU A 14 -19.11 24.73 -33.15
N VAL A 15 -20.41 24.94 -33.33
CA VAL A 15 -21.42 24.78 -32.27
C VAL A 15 -21.48 23.33 -31.77
N ARG A 16 -21.49 22.34 -32.69
CA ARG A 16 -21.50 20.91 -32.35
C ARG A 16 -20.21 20.46 -31.66
N ALA A 17 -19.07 21.04 -32.02
CA ALA A 17 -17.80 20.82 -31.32
C ALA A 17 -17.86 21.44 -29.91
N ARG A 18 -18.31 22.69 -29.78
CA ARG A 18 -18.46 23.37 -28.48
C ARG A 18 -19.41 22.66 -27.53
N SER A 19 -20.52 22.07 -28.00
CA SER A 19 -21.42 21.31 -27.10
C SER A 19 -20.77 20.05 -26.51
N LYS A 20 -19.80 19.43 -27.21
CA LYS A 20 -18.97 18.36 -26.65
C LYS A 20 -17.98 18.85 -25.60
N PHE A 21 -17.68 20.15 -25.61
CA PHE A 21 -16.73 20.78 -24.68
C PHE A 21 -17.41 21.64 -23.58
N SER A 22 -18.71 21.98 -23.65
CA SER A 22 -19.39 22.79 -22.62
C SER A 22 -19.47 22.07 -21.27
N ASN A 23 -19.50 20.74 -21.28
CA ASN A 23 -19.32 19.89 -20.09
C ASN A 23 -17.86 19.89 -19.55
N ARG A 24 -17.01 20.88 -19.88
CA ARG A 24 -15.69 21.10 -19.26
C ARG A 24 -15.73 22.04 -18.07
N GLU A 25 -16.57 23.06 -18.08
CA GLU A 25 -16.63 24.04 -17.00
C GLU A 25 -17.55 23.60 -15.85
N GLU A 26 -18.54 22.76 -16.15
CA GLU A 26 -19.31 22.02 -15.14
C GLU A 26 -18.50 20.88 -14.48
N ARG A 27 -17.23 20.69 -14.88
CA ARG A 27 -16.37 19.67 -14.28
C ARG A 27 -15.96 20.08 -12.89
N CYS A 28 -16.65 19.47 -11.94
CA CYS A 28 -16.17 19.19 -10.59
C CYS A 28 -15.65 20.45 -9.88
N ILE A 29 -16.58 21.35 -9.53
CA ILE A 29 -16.35 22.21 -8.37
C ILE A 29 -16.05 21.25 -7.22
N ARG A 30 -14.78 21.18 -6.80
CA ARG A 30 -14.38 20.37 -5.65
C ARG A 30 -15.09 20.95 -4.45
N GLU A 31 -16.08 20.24 -3.96
CA GLU A 31 -16.87 20.70 -2.83
C GLU A 31 -15.96 20.80 -1.60
N ILE A 32 -15.79 22.03 -1.10
CA ILE A 32 -14.92 22.34 0.03
C ILE A 32 -15.69 22.08 1.33
N TRP A 33 -14.98 21.64 2.37
CA TRP A 33 -15.56 21.52 3.70
C TRP A 33 -15.86 22.90 4.26
N THR A 34 -17.10 23.17 4.63
CA THR A 34 -17.45 24.40 5.35
C THR A 34 -17.06 24.27 6.83
N ALA A 35 -16.82 25.41 7.50
CA ALA A 35 -16.49 25.42 8.92
C ALA A 35 -17.58 24.74 9.78
N GLU A 36 -18.85 24.92 9.41
CA GLU A 36 -19.99 24.28 10.08
C GLU A 36 -19.97 22.76 9.93
N GLN A 37 -19.68 22.25 8.73
CA GLN A 37 -19.56 20.81 8.49
C GLN A 37 -18.40 20.21 9.30
N GLU A 38 -17.30 20.93 9.43
CA GLU A 38 -16.17 20.51 10.27
C GLU A 38 -16.54 20.46 11.75
N LEU A 39 -17.25 21.47 12.26
CA LEU A 39 -17.73 21.49 13.65
C LEU A 39 -18.70 20.35 13.95
N VAL A 40 -19.64 20.08 13.03
CA VAL A 40 -20.58 18.95 13.16
C VAL A 40 -19.81 17.63 13.16
N LEU A 41 -18.81 17.48 12.28
CA LEU A 41 -17.97 16.29 12.25
C LEU A 41 -17.19 16.12 13.55
N LEU A 42 -16.55 17.18 14.07
CA LEU A 42 -15.82 17.16 15.34
C LEU A 42 -16.71 16.71 16.51
N ARG A 43 -17.95 17.22 16.55
CA ARG A 43 -18.91 16.94 17.62
C ARG A 43 -19.47 15.53 17.57
N LEU A 44 -19.85 15.05 16.38
CA LEU A 44 -20.64 13.83 16.23
C LEU A 44 -19.81 12.61 15.84
N TYR A 45 -18.58 12.79 15.34
CA TYR A 45 -17.77 11.67 14.88
C TYR A 45 -17.50 10.61 15.96
N PRO A 46 -17.23 10.93 17.24
CA PRO A 46 -16.96 9.90 18.24
C PRO A 46 -18.11 8.90 18.43
N ASP A 47 -19.37 9.38 18.38
CA ASP A 47 -20.54 8.61 18.86
C ASP A 47 -21.47 8.14 17.73
N MET A 48 -21.32 8.64 16.51
CA MET A 48 -22.21 8.33 15.40
C MET A 48 -21.54 7.46 14.32
N PRO A 49 -22.24 6.48 13.72
CA PRO A 49 -21.73 5.73 12.58
C PRO A 49 -21.56 6.63 11.35
N ASN A 50 -20.59 6.29 10.51
CA ASN A 50 -20.21 7.12 9.36
C ASN A 50 -21.29 7.22 8.28
N GLU A 51 -22.16 6.21 8.17
CA GLU A 51 -23.30 6.22 7.23
C GLU A 51 -24.31 7.31 7.58
N VAL A 52 -24.57 7.51 8.88
CA VAL A 52 -25.50 8.56 9.34
C VAL A 52 -24.86 9.94 9.17
N LEU A 53 -23.56 10.07 9.43
CA LEU A 53 -22.82 11.30 9.14
C LEU A 53 -22.81 11.64 7.65
N ALA A 54 -22.68 10.62 6.79
CA ALA A 54 -22.70 10.76 5.34
C ALA A 54 -24.04 11.33 4.85
N ALA A 55 -25.13 10.74 5.31
CA ALA A 55 -26.48 11.21 5.01
C ALA A 55 -26.71 12.65 5.54
N ARG A 56 -26.26 12.94 6.77
CA ARG A 56 -26.50 14.24 7.41
C ARG A 56 -25.70 15.40 6.80
N LEU A 57 -24.48 15.15 6.36
CA LEU A 57 -23.59 16.16 5.77
C LEU A 57 -23.68 16.21 4.24
N ASN A 58 -24.51 15.36 3.64
CA ASN A 58 -24.57 15.14 2.18
C ASN A 58 -23.17 14.86 1.58
N LYS A 59 -22.38 14.03 2.28
CA LYS A 59 -21.03 13.63 1.88
C LYS A 59 -20.96 12.13 1.70
N THR A 60 -20.03 11.67 0.86
CA THR A 60 -19.75 10.24 0.78
C THR A 60 -19.06 9.76 2.07
N VAL A 61 -19.27 8.48 2.41
CA VAL A 61 -18.60 7.85 3.55
C VAL A 61 -17.07 7.97 3.46
N GLN A 62 -16.52 7.89 2.25
CA GLN A 62 -15.08 8.07 2.00
C GLN A 62 -14.59 9.49 2.32
N GLN A 63 -15.37 10.52 1.97
CA GLN A 63 -15.01 11.91 2.30
C GLN A 63 -14.96 12.13 3.81
N ILE A 64 -15.87 11.49 4.57
CA ILE A 64 -15.86 11.53 6.04
C ILE A 64 -14.62 10.84 6.60
N TYR A 65 -14.28 9.64 6.12
CA TYR A 65 -13.06 8.95 6.54
C TYR A 65 -11.81 9.80 6.27
N ALA A 66 -11.68 10.35 5.06
CA ALA A 66 -10.53 11.16 4.67
C ALA A 66 -10.42 12.44 5.53
N LYS A 67 -11.56 13.09 5.81
CA LYS A 67 -11.58 14.29 6.66
C LYS A 67 -11.27 13.97 8.11
N ALA A 68 -11.88 12.92 8.67
CA ALA A 68 -11.62 12.49 10.03
C ALA A 68 -10.16 12.08 10.23
N HIS A 69 -9.56 11.38 9.27
CA HIS A 69 -8.14 11.05 9.29
C HIS A 69 -7.27 12.31 9.29
N ARG A 70 -7.58 13.30 8.43
CA ARG A 70 -6.85 14.58 8.39
C ARG A 70 -6.97 15.37 9.69
N LEU A 71 -8.12 15.30 10.36
CA LEU A 71 -8.38 15.95 11.65
C LEU A 71 -7.93 15.11 12.86
N GLY A 72 -7.40 13.90 12.64
CA GLY A 72 -6.96 13.00 13.73
C GLY A 72 -8.10 12.47 14.61
N LEU A 73 -9.35 12.47 14.11
CA LEU A 73 -10.51 12.09 14.90
C LEU A 73 -10.61 10.57 15.08
N LYS A 74 -10.89 10.15 16.31
CA LYS A 74 -11.10 8.76 16.69
C LYS A 74 -12.55 8.54 17.11
N LYS A 75 -13.04 7.32 16.91
CA LYS A 75 -14.33 6.88 17.43
C LYS A 75 -14.25 6.65 18.94
N SER A 76 -15.36 6.79 19.65
CA SER A 76 -15.46 6.38 21.05
C SER A 76 -15.15 4.88 21.17
N PRO A 77 -14.55 4.44 22.28
CA PRO A 77 -14.16 3.03 22.44
C PRO A 77 -15.37 2.09 22.40
N GLU A 78 -16.53 2.54 22.87
CA GLU A 78 -17.78 1.79 22.85
C GLU A 78 -18.26 1.55 21.42
N LEU A 79 -18.34 2.60 20.61
CA LEU A 79 -18.76 2.48 19.22
C LEU A 79 -17.75 1.67 18.40
N ALA A 80 -16.45 1.86 18.64
CA ALA A 80 -15.41 1.07 17.99
C ALA A 80 -15.56 -0.42 18.29
N LYS A 81 -15.88 -0.80 19.55
CA LYS A 81 -16.14 -2.18 19.93
C LYS A 81 -17.39 -2.74 19.25
N GLN A 82 -18.47 -1.96 19.16
CA GLN A 82 -19.70 -2.37 18.48
C GLN A 82 -19.45 -2.62 16.98
N ILE A 83 -18.72 -1.72 16.30
CA ILE A 83 -18.35 -1.88 14.89
C ILE A 83 -17.50 -3.14 14.70
N LEU A 84 -16.51 -3.35 15.57
CA LEU A 84 -15.67 -4.54 15.50
C LEU A 84 -16.48 -5.84 15.68
N GLN A 85 -17.42 -5.86 16.63
CA GLN A 85 -18.31 -6.99 16.84
C GLN A 85 -19.22 -7.25 15.63
N ALA A 86 -19.80 -6.22 15.04
CA ALA A 86 -20.64 -6.34 13.86
C ALA A 86 -19.84 -6.86 12.65
N CYS A 87 -18.64 -6.31 12.42
CA CYS A 87 -17.72 -6.75 11.39
C CYS A 87 -17.32 -8.22 11.59
N GLY A 88 -17.00 -8.62 12.83
CA GLY A 88 -16.69 -10.00 13.17
C GLY A 88 -17.83 -10.97 12.88
N ARG A 89 -19.07 -10.62 13.23
CA ARG A 89 -20.26 -11.44 12.91
C ARG A 89 -20.45 -11.61 11.41
N LYS A 90 -20.30 -10.54 10.63
CA LYS A 90 -20.38 -10.58 9.16
C LYS A 90 -19.31 -11.49 8.57
N LEU A 91 -18.07 -11.36 9.04
CA LEU A 91 -16.95 -12.19 8.61
C LEU A 91 -17.16 -13.68 8.95
N GLN A 92 -17.79 -13.99 10.09
CA GLN A 92 -18.11 -15.37 10.45
C GLN A 92 -19.12 -16.03 9.51
N ILE A 93 -20.04 -15.25 8.91
CA ILE A 93 -21.03 -15.77 7.96
C ILE A 93 -20.42 -15.83 6.56
N GLU A 94 -19.96 -14.69 6.04
CA GLU A 94 -19.49 -14.54 4.66
C GLU A 94 -18.10 -15.17 4.44
N GLY A 95 -17.20 -15.02 5.40
CA GLY A 95 -15.85 -15.57 5.34
C GLY A 95 -15.80 -17.08 5.55
N ASN A 96 -16.89 -17.71 6.01
CA ASN A 96 -16.90 -19.15 6.25
C ASN A 96 -16.70 -19.97 4.96
N ALA A 97 -17.15 -19.45 3.82
CA ALA A 97 -17.00 -20.13 2.53
C ALA A 97 -15.55 -20.10 2.00
N THR A 98 -14.78 -19.04 2.30
CA THR A 98 -13.45 -18.79 1.72
C THR A 98 -12.30 -19.04 2.69
N GLN A 99 -12.57 -19.18 3.98
CA GLN A 99 -11.54 -19.45 4.99
C GLN A 99 -10.91 -20.83 4.83
N PHE A 100 -9.59 -20.89 4.98
CA PHE A 100 -8.86 -22.16 5.11
C PHE A 100 -9.33 -22.91 6.35
N LYS A 101 -9.82 -24.14 6.15
CA LYS A 101 -10.27 -24.99 7.27
C LYS A 101 -9.06 -25.51 8.05
N LYS A 102 -9.25 -25.73 9.36
CA LYS A 102 -8.24 -26.40 10.19
C LYS A 102 -7.93 -27.77 9.57
N GLY A 103 -6.65 -28.07 9.37
CA GLY A 103 -6.19 -29.29 8.70
C GLY A 103 -6.14 -29.22 7.17
N HIS A 104 -6.42 -28.06 6.57
CA HIS A 104 -6.22 -27.87 5.13
C HIS A 104 -4.74 -27.97 4.77
N THR A 105 -4.39 -29.00 4.01
CA THR A 105 -3.05 -29.16 3.42
C THR A 105 -2.97 -28.31 2.15
N PRO A 106 -2.11 -27.26 2.12
CA PRO A 106 -1.90 -26.49 0.90
C PRO A 106 -1.33 -27.36 -0.22
N TRP A 107 -1.65 -27.03 -1.47
CA TRP A 107 -1.20 -27.78 -2.66
C TRP A 107 0.33 -27.93 -2.78
N ASN A 108 1.10 -27.04 -2.13
CA ASN A 108 2.56 -27.04 -2.15
C ASN A 108 3.19 -27.70 -0.91
N CYS A 109 2.40 -28.26 0.01
CA CYS A 109 2.94 -28.91 1.19
C CYS A 109 3.82 -30.11 0.78
N GLY A 110 5.07 -30.13 1.26
CA GLY A 110 6.05 -31.17 0.91
C GLY A 110 6.77 -30.98 -0.43
N MET A 111 6.40 -29.98 -1.23
CA MET A 111 7.11 -29.68 -2.47
C MET A 111 8.45 -28.96 -2.17
N LYS A 112 9.55 -29.48 -2.71
CA LYS A 112 10.87 -28.83 -2.63
C LYS A 112 11.02 -27.81 -3.76
N GLY A 113 10.63 -26.57 -3.46
CA GLY A 113 10.61 -25.48 -4.42
C GLY A 113 9.34 -25.48 -5.28
N LEU A 114 9.02 -24.32 -5.83
CA LEU A 114 7.99 -24.18 -6.86
C LEU A 114 8.67 -24.47 -8.20
N LEU A 115 8.09 -25.35 -9.03
CA LEU A 115 8.50 -25.48 -10.44
C LEU A 115 8.07 -24.20 -11.17
N ALA A 116 8.80 -23.11 -10.93
CA ALA A 116 8.57 -21.82 -11.56
C ALA A 116 8.84 -22.00 -13.06
N ARG A 117 7.75 -22.01 -13.86
CA ARG A 117 7.82 -22.15 -15.32
C ARG A 117 8.47 -20.92 -15.95
N GLY A 118 8.97 -21.07 -17.18
CA GLY A 118 9.60 -19.98 -17.95
C GLY A 118 11.06 -19.72 -17.55
N ARG A 119 11.47 -18.45 -17.59
CA ARG A 119 12.87 -18.01 -17.37
C ARG A 119 13.35 -18.07 -15.93
N SER A 120 12.52 -18.57 -15.00
CA SER A 120 12.93 -18.72 -13.60
C SER A 120 14.11 -19.68 -13.44
N SER A 121 14.20 -20.73 -14.27
CA SER A 121 15.35 -21.64 -14.28
C SER A 121 16.69 -20.94 -14.56
N GLU A 122 16.69 -19.82 -15.28
CA GLU A 122 17.91 -19.02 -15.57
C GLU A 122 18.39 -18.25 -14.34
N THR A 123 17.48 -17.84 -13.45
CA THR A 123 17.76 -16.94 -12.32
C THR A 123 17.73 -17.61 -10.96
N GLN A 124 17.36 -18.90 -10.90
CA GLN A 124 17.39 -19.68 -9.67
C GLN A 124 18.83 -19.88 -9.17
N PHE A 125 19.05 -19.60 -7.88
CA PHE A 125 20.33 -19.88 -7.24
C PHE A 125 20.63 -21.38 -7.30
N LYS A 126 21.77 -21.73 -7.90
CA LYS A 126 22.21 -23.13 -7.95
C LYS A 126 22.74 -23.53 -6.57
N LYS A 127 22.53 -24.79 -6.18
CA LYS A 127 23.09 -25.32 -4.93
C LYS A 127 24.61 -25.13 -4.93
N GLY A 128 25.14 -24.46 -3.89
CA GLY A 128 26.57 -24.17 -3.76
C GLY A 128 27.06 -22.95 -4.55
N GLN A 129 26.17 -22.23 -5.25
CA GLN A 129 26.54 -20.96 -5.90
C GLN A 129 26.89 -19.92 -4.84
N LYS A 130 28.13 -19.45 -4.87
CA LYS A 130 28.62 -18.36 -4.03
C LYS A 130 28.15 -17.02 -4.61
N PRO A 131 27.66 -16.07 -3.79
CA PRO A 131 27.27 -14.75 -4.27
C PRO A 131 28.50 -14.02 -4.83
N HIS A 132 28.29 -13.02 -5.70
CA HIS A 132 29.40 -12.26 -6.29
C HIS A 132 30.24 -11.50 -5.25
N THR A 133 29.71 -11.31 -4.04
CA THR A 133 30.37 -10.68 -2.89
C THR A 133 31.17 -11.66 -2.04
N TRP A 134 31.16 -12.95 -2.38
CA TRP A 134 31.92 -13.95 -1.64
C TRP A 134 33.42 -13.73 -1.81
N LEU A 135 34.13 -13.79 -0.69
CA LEU A 135 35.58 -13.64 -0.62
C LEU A 135 36.20 -14.91 -0.02
N PRO A 136 37.41 -15.32 -0.45
CA PRO A 136 38.11 -16.46 0.16
C PRO A 136 38.52 -16.17 1.61
N VAL A 137 38.72 -17.24 2.39
CA VAL A 137 39.26 -17.15 3.75
C VAL A 137 40.60 -16.41 3.71
N GLY A 138 40.81 -15.51 4.66
CA GLY A 138 41.96 -14.60 4.70
C GLY A 138 41.68 -13.21 4.15
N SER A 139 40.61 -13.01 3.36
CA SER A 139 40.24 -11.70 2.83
C SER A 139 39.82 -10.72 3.91
N THR A 140 40.00 -9.42 3.64
CA THR A 140 39.59 -8.35 4.53
C THR A 140 38.41 -7.56 3.95
N ARG A 141 37.51 -7.08 4.82
CA ARG A 141 36.41 -6.17 4.45
C ARG A 141 36.19 -5.13 5.54
N VAL A 142 35.55 -4.02 5.19
CA VAL A 142 35.09 -3.00 6.15
C VAL A 142 33.62 -3.26 6.49
N SER A 143 33.26 -3.32 7.77
CA SER A 143 31.87 -3.45 8.24
C SER A 143 31.10 -2.14 8.03
N ALA A 144 29.76 -2.18 8.13
CA ALA A 144 28.93 -0.98 8.11
C ALA A 144 29.32 0.01 9.23
N ASP A 145 29.79 -0.50 10.36
CA ASP A 145 30.24 0.29 11.52
C ASP A 145 31.70 0.77 11.39
N GLY A 146 32.38 0.53 10.27
CA GLY A 146 33.75 0.99 10.00
C GLY A 146 34.88 0.08 10.48
N TYR A 147 34.59 -1.07 11.12
CA TYR A 147 35.63 -2.00 11.57
C TYR A 147 36.23 -2.84 10.43
N LEU A 148 37.55 -3.01 10.43
CA LEU A 148 38.24 -3.97 9.57
C LEU A 148 38.01 -5.39 10.07
N GLN A 149 37.42 -6.24 9.23
CA GLN A 149 37.17 -7.65 9.51
C GLN A 149 38.02 -8.54 8.60
N ARG A 150 38.53 -9.65 9.13
CA ARG A 150 39.18 -10.71 8.37
C ARG A 150 38.29 -11.95 8.34
N LYS A 151 38.18 -12.59 7.18
CA LYS A 151 37.45 -13.85 7.04
C LYS A 151 38.30 -15.01 7.58
N ILE A 152 37.83 -15.72 8.60
CA ILE A 152 38.54 -16.82 9.27
C ILE A 152 38.00 -18.19 8.85
N SER A 153 36.70 -18.29 8.59
CA SER A 153 36.05 -19.54 8.16
C SER A 153 35.12 -19.33 6.97
N ASP A 154 34.70 -20.42 6.32
CA ASP A 154 33.74 -20.42 5.20
C ASP A 154 32.54 -21.33 5.54
N THR A 155 31.89 -21.05 6.67
CA THR A 155 30.68 -21.77 7.13
C THR A 155 29.40 -21.32 6.44
N GLY A 156 29.43 -20.18 5.75
CA GLY A 156 28.27 -19.58 5.09
C GLY A 156 27.44 -18.68 6.01
N TYR A 157 27.86 -18.51 7.28
CA TYR A 157 27.24 -17.62 8.25
C TYR A 157 28.19 -16.44 8.56
N PRO A 158 27.96 -15.24 7.98
CA PRO A 158 28.91 -14.14 8.05
C PRO A 158 29.34 -13.71 9.46
N PRO A 159 28.49 -13.72 10.50
CA PRO A 159 28.92 -13.35 11.86
C PRO A 159 29.96 -14.32 12.46
N ARG A 160 29.98 -15.59 12.03
CA ARG A 160 31.00 -16.56 12.45
C ARG A 160 32.23 -16.54 11.54
N ASP A 161 32.00 -16.30 10.25
CA ASP A 161 33.06 -16.31 9.25
C ASP A 161 33.96 -15.08 9.29
N TRP A 162 33.45 -13.94 9.75
CA TRP A 162 34.17 -12.67 9.79
C TRP A 162 34.40 -12.20 11.22
N LYS A 163 35.64 -11.92 11.57
CA LYS A 163 36.03 -11.41 12.89
C LYS A 163 36.74 -10.07 12.74
N GLY A 164 36.50 -9.17 13.68
CA GLY A 164 37.21 -7.89 13.74
C GLY A 164 38.71 -8.12 13.93
N MET A 165 39.52 -7.40 13.17
CA MET A 165 40.99 -7.47 13.30
C MET A 165 41.44 -7.06 14.69
N HIS A 166 40.76 -6.08 15.31
CA HIS A 166 41.03 -5.69 16.69
C HIS A 166 40.87 -6.88 17.65
N ILE A 167 39.83 -7.70 17.50
CA ILE A 167 39.63 -8.88 18.36
C ILE A 167 40.76 -9.89 18.14
N LEU A 168 41.15 -10.12 16.88
CA LEU A 168 42.23 -11.05 16.53
C LEU A 168 43.62 -10.64 17.01
N LEU A 169 43.87 -9.33 17.17
CA LEU A 169 45.16 -8.83 17.65
C LEU A 169 45.33 -8.99 19.17
N TRP A 170 44.22 -9.15 19.91
CA TRP A 170 44.21 -9.27 21.37
C TRP A 170 43.93 -10.69 21.87
N GLU A 171 43.78 -11.67 20.97
CA GLU A 171 43.75 -13.11 21.27
C GLU A 171 45.15 -13.72 21.26
#